data_AF-A0A850CCP0-F1
#
_entry.id   AF-A0A850CCP0-F1
#
_cell.length_a   1.000
_cell.length_b   1.000
_cell.length_c   1.000
_cell.angle_alpha   90.00
_cell.angle_beta   90.00
_cell.angle_gamma   90.00
#
_symmetry.space_group_name_H-M   'P 1'
#
loop_
_entity.id
_entity.type
_entity.pdbx_description
1 polymer ?
#
loop_
_entity_poly.entity_id
_entity_poly.type
_entity_poly.pdbx_seq_one_letter_code
_entity_poly.pdbx_strand_id
1 'polypeptide(L)' 'SFKVLLKELQSLCLNVEVLSADGQAIQMTESDDEVFRAAEELGIDLSHEEPSSVDFESA' A
#
# COMPACT_ATOMS: atom_id res chain seq x y z
N SER A 1 -4.28 13.31 -7.42
CA SER A 1 -5.18 13.42 -8.59
C SER A 1 -4.82 12.49 -9.76
N PHE A 2 -3.60 12.50 -10.32
CA PHE A 2 -3.25 11.64 -11.48
C PHE A 2 -3.37 10.12 -11.22
N LYS A 3 -2.93 9.66 -10.05
CA LYS A 3 -3.04 8.26 -9.64
C LYS A 3 -4.50 7.75 -9.58
N VAL A 4 -5.42 8.62 -9.17
CA VAL A 4 -6.85 8.28 -9.08
C VAL A 4 -7.41 8.02 -10.46
N LEU A 5 -7.09 8.88 -11.44
CA LEU A 5 -7.49 8.68 -12.83
C LEU A 5 -6.98 7.34 -13.40
N LEU A 6 -5.73 6.96 -13.12
CA LEU A 6 -5.19 5.66 -13.56
C LEU A 6 -5.98 4.50 -12.95
N LYS A 7 -6.30 4.57 -11.65
CA LYS A 7 -7.14 3.58 -10.96
C LYS A 7 -8.58 3.55 -11.54
N GLU A 8 -9.15 4.69 -11.89
CA GLU A 8 -10.48 4.76 -12.53
C GLU A 8 -10.49 4.12 -13.93
N LEU A 9 -9.48 4.38 -14.76
CA LEU A 9 -9.35 3.75 -16.08
C LEU A 9 -9.13 2.23 -15.98
N GLN A 10 -8.33 1.79 -15.01
CA GLN A 10 -8.16 0.37 -14.71
C GLN A 10 -9.47 -0.29 -14.25
N SER A 11 -10.30 0.42 -13.48
CA SER A 11 -11.65 -0.03 -13.07
C SER A 11 -12.59 -0.27 -14.25
N LEU A 12 -12.34 0.38 -15.39
CA LEU A 12 -13.05 0.16 -16.65
C LEU A 12 -12.46 -1.01 -17.48
N CYS A 13 -11.58 -1.84 -16.89
CA CYS A 13 -10.89 -2.95 -17.54
C CYS A 13 -9.96 -2.52 -18.70
N LEU A 14 -9.40 -1.31 -18.65
CA LEU A 14 -8.42 -0.83 -19.63
C LEU A 14 -7.00 -1.22 -19.20
N ASN A 15 -6.16 -1.61 -20.16
CA ASN A 15 -4.72 -1.74 -19.92
C ASN A 15 -4.08 -0.35 -19.89
N VAL A 16 -3.55 0.05 -18.75
CA VAL A 16 -2.97 1.38 -18.55
C VAL A 16 -1.58 1.23 -17.96
N GLU A 17 -0.59 1.70 -18.71
CA GLU A 17 0.82 1.62 -18.35
C GLU A 17 1.45 3.01 -18.43
N VAL A 18 2.35 3.29 -17.48
CA VAL A 18 3.09 4.54 -17.45
C VAL A 18 4.51 4.21 -17.86
N LEU A 19 4.99 4.84 -18.93
CA LEU A 19 6.32 4.58 -19.48
C LEU A 19 7.29 5.71 -19.14
N SER A 20 8.54 5.36 -18.92
CA SER A 20 9.67 6.29 -18.92
C SER A 20 9.96 6.80 -20.34
N ALA A 21 10.85 7.78 -20.47
CA ALA A 21 11.28 8.29 -21.77
C ALA A 21 11.97 7.20 -22.62
N ASP A 22 12.60 6.23 -21.98
CA ASP A 22 13.22 5.04 -22.57
C ASP A 22 12.22 3.89 -22.85
N GLY A 23 10.93 4.09 -22.57
CA GLY A 23 9.86 3.14 -22.87
C GLY A 23 9.71 1.99 -21.86
N GLN A 24 10.35 2.08 -20.70
CA GLN A 24 10.20 1.09 -19.63
C GLN A 24 8.99 1.41 -18.75
N ALA A 25 8.27 0.38 -18.31
CA ALA A 25 7.15 0.55 -17.40
C ALA A 25 7.62 1.07 -16.02
N ILE A 26 6.98 2.12 -15.54
CA ILE A 26 7.22 2.73 -14.24
C ILE A 26 6.13 2.25 -13.28
N GLN A 27 6.55 1.68 -12.15
CA GLN A 27 5.64 1.35 -11.06
C GLN A 27 5.27 2.62 -10.27
N MET A 28 3.97 2.94 -10.24
CA MET A 28 3.45 4.01 -9.39
C MET A 28 3.21 3.51 -7.96
N THR A 29 4.25 3.51 -7.13
CA THR A 29 4.13 3.21 -5.69
C THR A 29 3.21 4.23 -5.01
N GLU A 30 2.31 3.78 -4.12
CA GLU A 30 1.63 4.70 -3.19
C GLU A 30 2.71 5.22 -2.26
N SER A 31 2.82 6.53 -2.09
CA SER A 31 3.83 7.06 -1.18
C SER A 31 3.57 6.44 0.20
N ASP A 32 4.40 5.47 0.59
CA ASP A 32 4.38 4.78 1.89
C ASP A 32 4.35 5.79 3.06
N ASP A 33 4.79 7.03 2.81
CA ASP A 33 4.62 8.20 3.67
C ASP A 33 3.23 8.33 4.33
N GLU A 34 2.13 8.05 3.63
CA GLU A 34 0.79 8.17 4.26
C GLU A 34 0.50 7.04 5.25
N VAL A 35 1.01 5.83 5.00
CA VAL A 35 0.83 4.66 5.88
C VAL A 35 1.77 4.75 7.08
N PHE A 36 3.04 5.11 6.85
CA PHE A 36 4.01 5.34 7.92
C PHE A 36 3.58 6.49 8.84
N ARG A 37 3.13 7.61 8.26
CA ARG A 37 2.62 8.73 9.06
C ARG A 37 1.34 8.37 9.81
N ALA A 38 0.45 7.57 9.23
CA ALA A 38 -0.74 7.08 9.94
C ALA A 38 -0.38 6.12 11.08
N ALA A 39 0.62 5.25 10.91
CA ALA A 39 1.13 4.36 11.96
C ALA A 39 1.84 5.13 13.09
N GLU A 40 2.65 6.15 12.75
CA GLU A 40 3.28 7.06 13.73
C GLU A 40 2.23 7.87 14.51
N GLU A 41 1.22 8.41 13.83
CA GLU A 41 0.12 9.17 14.48
C GLU A 41 -0.73 8.27 15.40
N LEU A 42 -0.83 6.97 15.11
CA LEU A 42 -1.55 6.00 15.93
C LEU A 42 -0.68 5.37 17.04
N GLY A 43 0.63 5.62 17.04
CA GLY A 43 1.59 5.10 18.02
C GLY A 43 1.79 3.58 17.98
N ILE A 44 1.54 2.94 16.83
CA ILE A 44 1.72 1.48 16.67
C ILE A 44 3.12 1.21 16.13
N ASP A 45 3.99 0.73 17.00
CA ASP A 45 5.31 0.23 16.64
C ASP A 45 5.18 -1.17 15.99
N LEU A 46 5.40 -1.25 14.68
CA LEU A 46 5.37 -2.51 13.92
C LEU A 46 6.71 -3.28 14.00
N SER A 47 7.62 -2.91 14.92
CA SER A 47 8.96 -3.52 15.01
C SER A 47 9.05 -4.77 15.89
N HIS A 48 7.94 -5.24 16.46
CA HIS A 48 7.90 -6.47 17.23
C HIS A 48 7.14 -7.56 16.48
N GLU A 49 7.88 -8.55 15.97
CA GLU A 49 7.33 -9.86 15.61
C GLU A 49 6.62 -10.46 16.84
N GLU A 50 5.30 -10.35 16.89
CA GLU A 50 4.48 -11.05 17.88
C GLU A 50 4.42 -12.55 17.54
N PRO A 51 4.90 -13.48 18.39
CA PRO A 51 4.51 -14.88 18.27
C PRO A 51 3.04 -15.00 18.67
N SER A 52 2.16 -15.18 17.69
CA SER A 52 0.76 -15.52 17.93
C SER A 52 0.67 -16.85 18.69
N SER A 53 0.44 -16.79 20.00
CA SER A 53 -0.11 -17.90 20.78
C SER A 53 -1.28 -17.35 21.59
N VAL A 54 -2.46 -17.38 20.96
CA VAL A 54 -3.73 -17.29 21.66
C VAL A 54 -4.00 -18.65 22.30
N ASP A 55 -3.55 -18.83 23.53
CA ASP A 55 -4.07 -19.89 24.40
C ASP A 55 -5.51 -19.50 24.79
N PHE A 56 -6.48 -20.11 24.11
CA PHE A 56 -7.84 -20.20 24.63
C PHE A 56 -7.88 -21.31 25.69
N GLU A 57 -7.45 -21.00 26.90
CA GLU A 57 -7.68 -21.86 28.06
C GLU A 57 -8.75 -21.23 28.97
N SER A 58 -9.95 -21.80 28.86
CA SER A 58 -11.04 -21.93 29.85
C SER A 58 -10.98 -21.13 31.16
N ALA A 59 -12.03 -20.32 31.39
CA ALA A 59 -12.64 -20.08 32.70
C ALA A 59 -14.12 -19.71 32.55
#